data_AF-A0AAF0C2H5-F1
#
_entry.id   AF-A0AAF0C2H5-F1
#
_cell.length_a   1.000
_cell.length_b   1.000
_cell.length_c   1.000
_cell.angle_alpha   90.00
_cell.angle_beta   90.00
_cell.angle_gamma   90.00
#
_symmetry.space_group_name_H-M   'P 1'
#
loop_
_entity.id
_entity.type
_entity.pdbx_description
1 polymer ?
#
loop_
_entity_poly.entity_id
_entity_poly.type
_entity_poly.pdbx_seq_one_letter_code
_entity_poly.pdbx_strand_id
1 'polypeptide(L)'
;MSESGDVNTKVALEELNSIQESLDEISARIFKTSETSFEVLAQFKLTSESVVEFRMQTTAGERENELLTSFYNAASKLTEYKSIKDEVYVVFHYTISPSVNK
;
A
#
# COMPACT_ATOMS: atom_id res chain seq x y z
N MET A 1 11.59 -21.16 11.66
CA MET A 1 12.78 -20.37 11.27
C MET A 1 12.24 -19.20 10.46
N SER A 2 12.22 -17.99 11.04
CA SER A 2 11.73 -16.81 10.33
C SER A 2 12.93 -16.13 9.71
N GLU A 3 13.21 -16.47 8.46
CA GLU A 3 14.22 -15.77 7.67
C GLU A 3 13.63 -14.40 7.32
N SER A 4 13.95 -13.39 8.13
CA SER A 4 13.73 -11.99 7.79
C SER A 4 14.75 -11.62 6.71
N GLY A 5 14.59 -12.19 5.52
CA GLY A 5 15.38 -11.84 4.35
C GLY A 5 15.06 -10.40 3.97
N ASP A 6 16.10 -9.59 3.85
CA ASP A 6 16.00 -8.23 3.35
C ASP A 6 15.17 -8.23 2.05
N VAL A 7 14.01 -7.56 2.06
CA VAL A 7 13.06 -7.54 0.93
C VAL A 7 13.75 -7.06 -0.34
N ASN A 8 14.81 -6.24 -0.22
CA ASN A 8 15.63 -5.77 -1.33
C ASN A 8 16.41 -6.88 -2.07
N THR A 9 16.50 -8.07 -1.49
CA THR A 9 17.09 -9.25 -2.16
C THR A 9 16.08 -10.02 -3.01
N LYS A 10 14.78 -9.76 -2.82
CA LYS A 10 13.69 -10.50 -3.46
C LYS A 10 12.80 -9.63 -4.34
N VAL A 11 12.82 -8.31 -4.16
CA VAL A 11 12.13 -7.30 -4.97
C VAL A 11 13.15 -6.24 -5.34
N ALA A 12 13.18 -5.82 -6.60
CA ALA A 12 14.09 -4.75 -7.01
C ALA A 12 13.71 -3.46 -6.26
N LEU A 13 14.72 -2.69 -5.82
CA LEU A 13 14.47 -1.43 -5.13
C LEU A 13 13.61 -0.45 -5.97
N GLU A 14 13.81 -0.47 -7.29
CA GLU A 14 13.02 0.31 -8.24
C GLU A 14 11.53 -0.06 -8.19
N GLU A 15 11.19 -1.35 -8.11
CA GLU A 15 9.82 -1.83 -7.97
C GLU A 15 9.19 -1.37 -6.65
N LEU A 16 9.94 -1.45 -5.54
CA LEU A 16 9.48 -0.97 -4.23
C LEU A 16 9.20 0.54 -4.26
N ASN A 17 10.10 1.32 -4.87
CA ASN A 17 9.94 2.76 -5.02
C ASN A 17 8.74 3.10 -5.91
N SER A 18 8.54 2.39 -7.03
CA SER A 18 7.40 2.64 -7.92
C SER A 18 6.06 2.28 -7.30
N ILE A 19 6.00 1.21 -6.49
CA ILE A 19 4.80 0.91 -5.69
C ILE A 19 4.55 2.04 -4.69
N GLN A 20 5.59 2.47 -3.97
CA GLN A 20 5.48 3.54 -2.99
C GLN A 20 4.98 4.84 -3.63
N GLU A 21 5.59 5.29 -4.73
CA GLU A 21 5.18 6.49 -5.46
C GLU A 21 3.70 6.43 -5.89
N SER A 22 3.27 5.28 -6.42
CA SER A 22 1.88 5.09 -6.84
C SER A 22 0.90 5.12 -5.68
N LEU A 23 1.27 4.51 -4.55
CA LEU A 23 0.47 4.56 -3.32
C LEU A 23 0.46 5.97 -2.70
N ASP A 24 1.56 6.72 -2.77
CA ASP A 24 1.67 8.09 -2.31
C ASP A 24 0.73 9.00 -3.11
N GLU A 25 0.69 8.87 -4.44
CA GLU A 25 -0.25 9.61 -5.30
C GLU A 25 -1.72 9.23 -5.01
N ILE A 26 -2.00 7.94 -4.87
CA ILE A 26 -3.36 7.44 -4.59
C ILE A 26 -3.82 7.95 -3.22
N SER A 27 -2.99 7.81 -2.19
CA SER A 27 -3.31 8.20 -0.81
C SER A 27 -3.50 9.71 -0.70
N ALA A 28 -2.59 10.51 -1.27
CA ALA A 28 -2.69 11.97 -1.25
C ALA A 28 -3.96 12.48 -1.94
N ARG A 29 -4.38 11.83 -3.04
CA ARG A 29 -5.62 12.19 -3.74
C ARG A 29 -6.86 11.83 -2.95
N ILE A 30 -6.91 10.63 -2.37
CA ILE A 30 -8.12 10.07 -1.75
C ILE A 30 -8.31 10.60 -0.33
N PHE A 31 -7.26 10.60 0.48
CA PHE A 31 -7.35 11.01 1.88
C PHE A 31 -7.18 12.51 2.10
N LYS A 32 -7.11 13.31 1.02
CA LYS A 32 -7.05 14.78 1.09
C LYS A 32 -8.15 15.38 1.97
N THR A 33 -9.34 14.77 1.96
CA THR A 33 -10.51 15.23 2.72
C THR A 33 -10.72 14.45 4.01
N SER A 34 -9.78 13.60 4.42
CA SER A 34 -9.87 12.90 5.71
C SER A 34 -9.92 13.92 6.85
N GLU A 35 -10.87 13.73 7.75
CA GLU A 35 -11.05 14.57 8.95
C GLU A 35 -10.47 13.90 10.21
N THR A 36 -10.06 12.62 10.10
CA THR A 36 -9.54 11.84 11.21
C THR A 36 -8.09 11.39 10.98
N SER A 37 -7.41 11.05 12.07
CA SER A 37 -6.09 10.41 12.02
C SER A 37 -6.25 8.91 12.15
N PHE A 38 -5.59 8.16 11.28
CA PHE A 38 -5.60 6.69 11.30
C PHE A 38 -4.39 6.13 10.57
N GLU A 39 -4.20 4.82 10.71
CA GLU A 39 -3.13 4.08 10.05
C GLU A 39 -3.72 3.18 8.96
N VAL A 40 -2.96 3.00 7.87
CA VAL A 40 -3.26 2.04 6.81
C VAL A 40 -2.03 1.18 6.57
N LEU A 41 -2.21 -0.14 6.63
CA LEU A 41 -1.24 -1.13 6.19
C LEU A 41 -1.69 -1.67 4.83
N ALA A 42 -0.94 -1.35 3.79
CA ALA A 42 -1.16 -1.79 2.42
C ALA A 42 -0.19 -2.94 2.10
N GLN A 43 -0.72 -4.15 1.92
CA GLN A 43 0.06 -5.36 1.65
C GLN A 43 -0.12 -5.80 0.19
N PHE A 44 1.01 -6.01 -0.49
CA PHE A 44 1.09 -6.56 -1.83
C PHE A 44 1.72 -7.94 -1.80
N LYS A 45 1.07 -8.90 -2.43
CA LYS A 45 1.63 -10.21 -2.74
C LYS A 45 2.22 -10.18 -4.14
N LEU A 46 3.55 -10.12 -4.23
CA LEU A 46 4.29 -10.07 -5.49
C LEU A 46 4.77 -11.47 -5.88
N THR A 47 4.68 -11.79 -7.16
CA THR A 47 5.28 -12.99 -7.77
C THR A 47 6.16 -12.58 -8.94
N SER A 48 6.89 -13.53 -9.53
CA SER A 48 7.72 -13.27 -10.71
C SER A 48 6.91 -12.89 -11.95
N GLU A 49 5.60 -13.15 -11.94
CA GLU A 49 4.72 -12.87 -13.07
C GLU A 49 3.97 -11.54 -12.92
N SER A 50 3.45 -11.25 -11.72
CA SER A 50 2.71 -10.02 -11.39
C SER A 50 2.40 -9.90 -9.88
N VAL A 51 1.78 -8.80 -9.46
CA VAL A 51 1.02 -8.74 -8.20
C VAL A 51 -0.15 -9.70 -8.32
N VAL A 52 -0.32 -10.57 -7.33
CA VAL A 52 -1.38 -11.57 -7.29
C VAL A 52 -2.49 -11.17 -6.34
N GLU A 53 -2.17 -10.39 -5.30
CA GLU A 53 -3.13 -10.04 -4.26
C GLU A 53 -2.77 -8.71 -3.60
N PHE A 54 -3.80 -7.90 -3.35
CA PHE A 54 -3.72 -6.69 -2.53
C PHE A 54 -4.58 -6.87 -1.29
N ARG A 55 -4.03 -6.60 -0.11
CA ARG A 55 -4.74 -6.59 1.16
C ARG A 55 -4.53 -5.27 1.88
N MET A 56 -5.51 -4.88 2.68
CA MET A 56 -5.45 -3.67 3.47
C MET A 56 -5.92 -3.94 4.90
N GLN A 57 -5.23 -3.34 5.87
CA GLN A 57 -5.70 -3.20 7.25
C GLN A 57 -5.68 -1.73 7.64
N THR A 58 -6.56 -1.32 8.55
CA THR A 58 -6.63 0.07 9.00
C THR A 58 -7.15 0.18 10.42
N THR A 59 -6.74 1.24 11.11
CA THR A 59 -7.28 1.63 12.42
C THR A 59 -8.42 2.66 12.32
N ALA A 60 -8.79 3.06 11.10
CA ALA A 60 -9.85 4.01 10.84
C ALA A 60 -11.22 3.52 11.31
N GLY A 61 -12.07 4.48 11.72
CA GLY A 61 -13.47 4.22 12.05
C GLY A 61 -14.37 4.27 10.82
N GLU A 62 -15.66 3.94 11.02
CA GLU A 62 -16.65 3.81 9.94
C GLU A 62 -16.84 5.09 9.09
N ARG A 63 -16.50 6.27 9.62
CA ARG A 63 -16.59 7.55 8.89
C ARG A 63 -15.72 7.59 7.64
N GLU A 64 -14.63 6.85 7.63
CA GLU A 64 -13.66 6.85 6.52
C GLU A 64 -13.95 5.73 5.51
N ASN A 65 -15.01 4.93 5.69
CA ASN A 65 -15.29 3.73 4.89
C ASN A 65 -15.32 3.99 3.38
N GLU A 66 -15.87 5.12 2.94
CA GLU A 66 -15.93 5.48 1.52
C GLU A 66 -14.53 5.80 0.96
N LEU A 67 -13.70 6.53 1.72
CA LEU A 67 -12.32 6.85 1.34
C LEU A 67 -11.44 5.59 1.34
N LEU A 68 -11.57 4.74 2.36
CA LEU A 68 -10.87 3.45 2.46
C LEU A 68 -11.25 2.51 1.32
N THR A 69 -12.54 2.45 0.97
CA THR A 69 -13.02 1.65 -0.16
C THR A 69 -12.45 2.18 -1.48
N SER A 70 -12.41 3.49 -1.64
CA SER A 70 -11.82 4.13 -2.83
C SER A 70 -10.31 3.86 -2.92
N PHE A 71 -9.60 3.95 -1.79
CA PHE A 71 -8.18 3.65 -1.71
C PHE A 71 -7.91 2.19 -2.06
N TYR A 72 -8.67 1.26 -1.46
CA TYR A 72 -8.56 -0.17 -1.77
C TYR A 72 -8.76 -0.45 -3.25
N ASN A 73 -9.83 0.10 -3.86
CA ASN A 73 -10.14 -0.11 -5.27
C ASN A 73 -9.11 0.50 -6.23
N ALA A 74 -8.42 1.56 -5.82
CA ALA A 74 -7.35 2.17 -6.61
C ALA A 74 -6.05 1.36 -6.47
N ALA A 75 -5.65 1.04 -5.24
CA ALA A 75 -4.44 0.29 -4.94
C ALA A 75 -4.50 -1.15 -5.45
N SER A 76 -5.67 -1.80 -5.46
CA SER A 76 -5.81 -3.17 -5.98
C SER A 76 -5.62 -3.28 -7.50
N LYS A 77 -5.56 -2.15 -8.23
CA LYS A 77 -5.31 -2.12 -9.68
C LYS A 77 -3.83 -2.06 -10.04
N LEU A 78 -2.97 -1.78 -9.06
CA LEU A 78 -1.53 -1.83 -9.17
C LEU A 78 -1.09 -3.28 -9.34
N THR A 79 -0.96 -3.72 -10.60
CA THR A 79 -0.77 -5.15 -10.95
C THR A 79 0.51 -5.42 -11.72
N GLU A 80 1.16 -4.36 -12.21
CA GLU A 80 2.35 -4.42 -13.03
C GLU A 80 3.62 -4.85 -12.27
N TYR A 81 3.62 -4.76 -10.94
CA TYR A 81 4.82 -4.96 -10.11
C TYR A 81 5.16 -6.43 -9.87
N LYS A 82 6.45 -6.74 -9.70
CA LYS A 82 6.92 -8.13 -9.66
C LYS A 82 8.02 -8.35 -8.63
N SER A 83 8.09 -9.58 -8.12
CA SER A 83 9.26 -10.07 -7.38
C SER A 83 10.31 -10.61 -8.35
N ILE A 84 11.57 -10.72 -7.92
CA ILE A 84 12.68 -11.22 -8.72
C ILE A 84 12.54 -12.74 -9.02
N LYS A 85 12.11 -13.54 -8.04
CA LYS A 85 12.02 -15.01 -8.19
C LYS A 85 10.91 -15.65 -7.36
N ASP A 86 10.84 -15.32 -6.08
CA ASP A 86 9.95 -15.98 -5.14
C ASP A 86 8.76 -15.09 -4.79
N GLU A 87 7.69 -15.71 -4.31
CA GLU A 87 6.57 -14.99 -3.69
C GLU A 87 7.06 -14.12 -2.52
N VAL A 88 6.73 -12.83 -2.56
CA VAL A 88 7.09 -11.86 -1.52
C VAL A 88 5.87 -11.07 -1.11
N TYR A 89 5.75 -10.87 0.20
CA TYR A 89 4.80 -9.95 0.79
C TYR A 89 5.51 -8.64 1.13
N VAL A 90 5.08 -7.56 0.50
CA VAL A 90 5.55 -6.20 0.79
C VAL A 90 4.45 -5.47 1.53
N VAL A 91 4.79 -4.78 2.63
CA VAL A 91 3.84 -4.01 3.43
C VAL A 91 4.31 -2.57 3.52
N PHE A 92 3.44 -1.65 3.11
CA PHE A 92 3.62 -0.21 3.27
C PHE A 92 2.74 0.29 4.41
N HIS A 93 3.31 1.07 5.31
CA HIS A 93 2.62 1.64 6.46
C HIS A 93 2.44 3.14 6.26
N TYR A 94 1.18 3.58 6.25
CA TYR A 94 0.79 4.97 6.09
C TYR A 94 0.13 5.49 7.36
N THR A 95 0.54 6.68 7.78
CA THR A 95 -0.16 7.46 8.79
C THR A 95 -0.93 8.57 8.08
N ILE A 96 -2.26 8.48 8.10
CA ILE A 96 -3.14 9.51 7.58
C ILE A 96 -3.42 10.51 8.69
N SER A 97 -3.25 11.78 8.39
CA SER A 97 -3.56 12.89 9.29
C SER A 97 -4.53 13.84 8.61
N PRO A 98 -5.43 14.51 9.35
CA PRO A 98 -6.34 15.49 8.80
C PRO A 98 -5.57 16.57 8.06
N SER A 99 -6.04 16.92 6.86
CA SER A 99 -5.55 18.10 6.17
C SER A 99 -5.97 19.31 7.00
N VAL A 100 -5.05 19.85 7.79
CA VAL A 100 -5.28 21.13 8.48
C VAL A 100 -5.42 22.18 7.38
N ASN A 101 -6.65 22.54 7.04
CA ASN A 101 -6.93 23.80 6.34
C ASN A 101 -6.45 24.91 7.29
N LYS A 102 -5.24 25.42 7.04
CA LYS A 102 -4.80 26.71 7.56
C LYS A 102 -5.39 27.82 6.72
#